data_AF-A0A061M198-F1
#
_entry.id   AF-A0A061M198-F1
#
_cell.length_a   1.000
_cell.length_b   1.000
_cell.length_c   1.000
_cell.angle_alpha   90.00
_cell.angle_beta   90.00
_cell.angle_gamma   90.00
#
_symmetry.space_group_name_H-M   'P 1'
#
loop_
_entity.id
_entity.type
_entity.pdbx_description
1 polymer ?
#
loop_
_entity_poly.entity_id
_entity_poly.type
_entity_poly.pdbx_seq_one_letter_code
_entity_poly.pdbx_strand_id
1 'polypeptide(L)'
;MSDHSNTDQLTFQNPVTRFPQISPPEQHQPEPGLDQKLIPRTDRGQHSYRGTGRLEGRKALITGADSGIGAAVAIAFAREGADVALSYLPAEEPDAQEIKAVIEETGRRAILLPGDISDRGFCEQLVADAVEQLGGLDALVNNAGRQIAIEDIADLSDEQWTRTYETNIHAIYRITRAAVQHMPPGSTIVNTTSIQAYKPSTHLLDYASTKAAINNFSKGLGQALAPKGIRVNAVAPGPIWTPLQVSDGQPKEALPEFGKDTPLGRAGQPTELAPAYVFLTSPESSYVIGETLNVNGGTPSP
;
A
#
# COMPACT_ATOMS: atom_id res chain seq x y z
N MET A 1 -1.19 -30.73 -7.48
CA MET A 1 -1.75 -29.51 -6.86
C MET A 1 -1.30 -29.52 -5.41
N SER A 2 -0.15 -28.91 -5.13
CA SER A 2 0.36 -28.78 -3.76
C SER A 2 -0.55 -27.87 -2.97
N ASP A 3 -0.93 -28.35 -1.80
CA ASP A 3 -1.73 -27.67 -0.78
C ASP A 3 -0.94 -26.47 -0.22
N HIS A 4 -0.94 -25.35 -0.94
CA HIS A 4 -0.24 -24.12 -0.54
C HIS A 4 -0.98 -23.35 0.58
N SER A 5 -2.08 -23.89 1.13
CA SER A 5 -2.95 -23.16 2.07
C SER A 5 -2.56 -23.25 3.55
N ASN A 6 -1.42 -23.87 3.90
CA ASN A 6 -1.11 -24.16 5.32
C ASN A 6 0.22 -23.61 5.84
N THR A 7 0.87 -22.70 5.13
CA THR A 7 2.17 -22.17 5.57
C THR A 7 2.18 -20.66 5.62
N ASP A 8 2.70 -20.15 6.72
CA ASP A 8 2.77 -18.72 6.99
C ASP A 8 4.14 -18.12 6.60
N GLN A 9 4.25 -16.79 6.75
CA GLN A 9 5.45 -16.02 6.42
C GLN A 9 6.69 -16.34 7.29
N LEU A 10 6.55 -17.11 8.36
CA LEU A 10 7.64 -17.50 9.26
C LEU A 10 8.16 -18.91 8.97
N THR A 11 7.53 -19.63 8.04
CA THR A 11 7.94 -20.97 7.62
C THR A 11 9.12 -20.89 6.64
N PHE A 12 10.17 -21.70 6.82
CA PHE A 12 11.30 -21.78 5.90
C PHE A 12 10.87 -22.35 4.54
N GLN A 13 11.00 -21.57 3.47
CA GLN A 13 10.50 -21.91 2.14
C GLN A 13 11.35 -21.31 1.02
N ASN A 14 11.30 -21.92 -0.17
CA ASN A 14 11.87 -21.33 -1.38
C ASN A 14 11.01 -20.13 -1.84
N PRO A 15 11.54 -18.90 -1.85
CA PRO A 15 10.77 -17.72 -2.24
C PRO A 15 10.35 -17.71 -3.72
N VAL A 16 11.07 -18.42 -4.59
CA VAL A 16 10.73 -18.52 -6.03
C VAL A 16 9.37 -19.23 -6.20
N THR A 17 9.12 -20.27 -5.42
CA THR A 17 7.93 -21.13 -5.56
C THR A 17 6.93 -21.00 -4.42
N ARG A 18 7.11 -20.03 -3.51
CA ARG A 18 6.21 -19.81 -2.37
C ARG A 18 4.79 -19.45 -2.82
N PHE A 19 4.69 -18.62 -3.85
CA PHE A 19 3.42 -18.24 -4.48
C PHE A 19 3.35 -18.80 -5.90
N PRO A 20 2.14 -19.05 -6.44
CA PRO A 20 2.01 -19.53 -7.81
C PRO A 20 2.59 -18.51 -8.77
N GLN A 21 3.35 -18.99 -9.76
CA GLN A 21 3.69 -18.19 -10.91
C GLN A 21 2.41 -18.00 -11.73
N ILE A 22 1.88 -16.80 -11.69
CA ILE A 22 0.67 -16.44 -12.42
C ILE A 22 1.02 -15.91 -13.80
N SER A 23 0.16 -16.15 -14.77
CA SER A 23 0.13 -15.44 -16.06
C SER A 23 -1.28 -14.89 -16.20
N PRO A 24 -1.55 -13.70 -15.65
CA PRO A 24 -2.88 -13.12 -15.71
C PRO A 24 -3.34 -13.01 -17.17
N PRO A 25 -4.59 -13.37 -17.50
CA PRO A 25 -5.12 -13.08 -18.82
C PRO A 25 -5.16 -11.56 -19.05
N GLU A 26 -5.18 -11.18 -20.32
CA GLU A 26 -5.61 -9.83 -20.70
C GLU A 26 -7.00 -9.58 -20.09
N GLN A 27 -7.10 -8.55 -19.26
CA GLN A 27 -8.34 -8.19 -18.60
C GLN A 27 -8.35 -6.69 -18.30
N HIS A 28 -9.53 -6.16 -18.03
CA HIS A 28 -9.71 -4.75 -17.75
C HIS A 28 -10.86 -4.53 -16.78
N GLN A 29 -10.67 -3.58 -15.88
CA GLN A 29 -11.70 -3.05 -15.01
C GLN A 29 -11.66 -1.52 -15.08
N PRO A 30 -12.80 -0.81 -14.99
CA PRO A 30 -12.75 0.63 -14.79
C PRO A 30 -12.06 0.98 -13.46
N GLU A 31 -11.36 2.11 -13.42
CA GLU A 31 -10.74 2.64 -12.19
C GLU A 31 -11.81 2.78 -11.07
N PRO A 32 -11.49 2.41 -9.81
CA PRO A 32 -10.19 1.91 -9.32
C PRO A 32 -9.97 0.39 -9.45
N GLY A 33 -10.94 -0.34 -10.00
CA GLY A 33 -10.94 -1.80 -10.05
C GLY A 33 -11.37 -2.44 -8.72
N LEU A 34 -11.62 -3.74 -8.74
CA LEU A 34 -11.94 -4.52 -7.54
C LEU A 34 -11.08 -5.79 -7.48
N ASP A 35 -10.55 -6.09 -6.30
CA ASP A 35 -9.72 -7.27 -6.00
C ASP A 35 -10.53 -8.56 -6.17
N GLN A 36 -11.77 -8.58 -5.67
CA GLN A 36 -12.64 -9.75 -5.81
C GLN A 36 -12.94 -10.15 -7.26
N LYS A 37 -12.74 -9.23 -8.23
CA LYS A 37 -12.93 -9.45 -9.67
C LYS A 37 -11.65 -9.80 -10.42
N LEU A 38 -10.49 -9.79 -9.76
CA LEU A 38 -9.23 -10.15 -10.39
C LEU A 38 -9.16 -11.63 -10.77
N ILE A 39 -8.57 -11.89 -11.93
CA ILE A 39 -8.29 -13.23 -12.41
C ILE A 39 -6.78 -13.32 -12.70
N PRO A 40 -6.01 -14.17 -12.01
CA PRO A 40 -6.36 -14.87 -10.78
C PRO A 40 -6.55 -13.88 -9.61
N ARG A 41 -7.16 -14.34 -8.50
CA ARG A 41 -7.24 -13.54 -7.27
C ARG A 41 -5.86 -13.32 -6.65
N THR A 42 -5.73 -12.25 -5.88
CA THR A 42 -4.52 -11.94 -5.12
C THR A 42 -4.50 -12.67 -3.77
N ASP A 43 -3.31 -12.93 -3.24
CA ASP A 43 -3.13 -13.30 -1.83
C ASP A 43 -2.86 -12.03 -1.00
N ARG A 44 -3.83 -11.66 -0.15
CA ARG A 44 -3.75 -10.52 0.78
C ARG A 44 -3.41 -10.94 2.21
N GLY A 45 -3.09 -12.21 2.44
CA GLY A 45 -2.69 -12.72 3.75
C GLY A 45 -3.85 -13.17 4.64
N GLN A 46 -5.09 -13.25 4.12
CA GLN A 46 -6.27 -13.67 4.90
C GLN A 46 -6.10 -15.04 5.56
N HIS A 47 -5.25 -15.91 5.02
CA HIS A 47 -4.99 -17.22 5.63
C HIS A 47 -3.49 -17.48 5.86
N SER A 48 -2.60 -16.68 5.23
CA SER A 48 -1.15 -16.92 5.22
C SER A 48 -0.33 -16.00 6.14
N TYR A 49 -0.88 -14.90 6.67
CA TYR A 49 -0.13 -14.04 7.59
C TYR A 49 -0.36 -14.43 9.05
N ARG A 50 0.66 -14.85 9.80
CA ARG A 50 0.55 -15.13 11.24
C ARG A 50 1.05 -13.96 12.08
N GLY A 51 0.19 -13.38 12.92
CA GLY A 51 0.60 -12.32 13.86
C GLY A 51 1.42 -12.85 15.04
N THR A 52 2.27 -11.99 15.60
CA THR A 52 3.09 -12.28 16.79
C THR A 52 3.04 -11.16 17.84
N GLY A 53 2.03 -10.29 17.78
CA GLY A 53 1.82 -9.19 18.74
C GLY A 53 2.76 -8.00 18.59
N ARG A 54 3.31 -7.75 17.39
CA ARG A 54 4.31 -6.67 17.16
C ARG A 54 3.71 -5.26 17.17
N LEU A 55 2.40 -5.13 17.09
CA LEU A 55 1.65 -3.87 17.00
C LEU A 55 0.52 -3.79 18.03
N GLU A 56 0.67 -4.47 19.16
CA GLU A 56 -0.36 -4.53 20.20
C GLU A 56 -0.80 -3.13 20.65
N GLY A 57 -2.11 -2.87 20.55
CA GLY A 57 -2.73 -1.61 20.99
C GLY A 57 -2.52 -0.42 20.06
N ARG A 58 -1.85 -0.59 18.92
CA ARG A 58 -1.64 0.48 17.92
C ARG A 58 -2.94 0.92 17.26
N LYS A 59 -2.96 2.17 16.79
CA LYS A 59 -4.10 2.81 16.13
C LYS A 59 -3.66 3.31 14.77
N ALA A 60 -4.05 2.59 13.73
CA ALA A 60 -3.54 2.80 12.37
C ALA A 60 -4.60 3.36 11.43
N LEU A 61 -4.24 4.38 10.65
CA LEU A 61 -4.97 4.81 9.46
C LEU A 61 -4.22 4.34 8.21
N ILE A 62 -4.89 3.62 7.31
CA ILE A 62 -4.34 3.12 6.06
C ILE A 62 -5.23 3.59 4.90
N THR A 63 -4.63 4.27 3.91
CA THR A 63 -5.32 4.67 2.67
C THR A 63 -5.18 3.63 1.57
N GLY A 64 -6.22 3.42 0.76
CA GLY A 64 -6.30 2.34 -0.23
C GLY A 64 -6.24 0.97 0.43
N ALA A 65 -6.96 0.80 1.54
CA ALA A 65 -6.89 -0.38 2.41
C ALA A 65 -7.95 -1.45 2.08
N ASP A 66 -8.82 -1.17 1.12
CA ASP A 66 -9.84 -2.07 0.60
C ASP A 66 -9.24 -3.25 -0.19
N SER A 67 -8.14 -3.02 -0.91
CA SER A 67 -7.58 -3.99 -1.87
C SER A 67 -6.05 -4.00 -1.89
N GLY A 68 -5.49 -4.98 -2.61
CA GLY A 68 -4.05 -5.05 -2.90
C GLY A 68 -3.16 -4.91 -1.65
N ILE A 69 -2.12 -4.07 -1.76
CA ILE A 69 -1.09 -3.91 -0.72
C ILE A 69 -1.70 -3.35 0.57
N GLY A 70 -2.58 -2.34 0.49
CA GLY A 70 -3.16 -1.73 1.67
C GLY A 70 -4.03 -2.72 2.45
N ALA A 71 -4.81 -3.56 1.77
CA ALA A 71 -5.55 -4.65 2.39
C ALA A 71 -4.64 -5.64 3.11
N ALA A 72 -3.54 -6.06 2.48
CA ALA A 72 -2.59 -6.97 3.11
C ALA A 72 -1.93 -6.37 4.35
N VAL A 73 -1.61 -5.07 4.31
CA VAL A 73 -1.07 -4.34 5.45
C VAL A 73 -2.12 -4.22 6.56
N ALA A 74 -3.38 -3.92 6.23
CA ALA A 74 -4.46 -3.82 7.20
C ALA A 74 -4.71 -5.14 7.94
N ILE A 75 -4.76 -6.26 7.19
CA ILE A 75 -4.87 -7.61 7.78
C ILE A 75 -3.69 -7.90 8.70
N ALA A 76 -2.47 -7.64 8.25
CA ALA A 76 -1.28 -7.89 9.06
C ALA A 76 -1.24 -7.02 10.32
N PHE A 77 -1.62 -5.74 10.22
CA PHE A 77 -1.68 -4.84 11.37
C PHE A 77 -2.67 -5.35 12.42
N ALA A 78 -3.87 -5.76 11.99
CA ALA A 78 -4.87 -6.33 12.88
C ALA A 78 -4.41 -7.64 13.52
N ARG A 79 -3.72 -8.52 12.79
CA ARG A 79 -3.14 -9.76 13.34
C ARG A 79 -2.00 -9.51 14.32
N GLU A 80 -1.28 -8.42 14.16
CA GLU A 80 -0.21 -8.00 15.06
C GLU A 80 -0.73 -7.20 16.27
N GLY A 81 -2.05 -6.96 16.36
CA GLY A 81 -2.73 -6.39 17.53
C GLY A 81 -3.18 -4.92 17.40
N ALA A 82 -3.18 -4.35 16.20
CA ALA A 82 -3.60 -2.97 15.97
C ALA A 82 -5.10 -2.84 15.63
N ASP A 83 -5.74 -1.75 16.07
CA ASP A 83 -7.00 -1.29 15.46
C ASP A 83 -6.70 -0.51 14.17
N VAL A 84 -7.56 -0.65 13.17
CA VAL A 84 -7.31 -0.14 11.83
C VAL A 84 -8.49 0.66 11.30
N ALA A 85 -8.23 1.88 10.83
CA ALA A 85 -9.10 2.66 9.97
C ALA A 85 -8.67 2.52 8.51
N LEU A 86 -9.63 2.25 7.63
CA LEU A 86 -9.47 1.95 6.23
C LEU A 86 -10.10 3.09 5.41
N SER A 87 -9.28 3.80 4.65
CA SER A 87 -9.76 4.76 3.64
C SER A 87 -9.66 4.15 2.25
N TYR A 88 -10.69 4.38 1.43
CA TYR A 88 -10.87 3.81 0.09
C TYR A 88 -11.94 4.61 -0.67
N LEU A 89 -12.12 4.41 -1.96
CA LEU A 89 -13.20 5.07 -2.72
C LEU A 89 -14.54 4.35 -2.51
N PRO A 90 -15.70 5.05 -2.51
CA PRO A 90 -17.00 4.41 -2.32
C PRO A 90 -17.31 3.25 -3.29
N ALA A 91 -16.73 3.24 -4.48
CA ALA A 91 -16.89 2.16 -5.46
C ALA A 91 -16.27 0.83 -5.00
N GLU A 92 -15.32 0.88 -4.06
CA GLU A 92 -14.55 -0.26 -3.53
C GLU A 92 -15.16 -0.85 -2.25
N GLU A 93 -16.32 -0.35 -1.83
CA GLU A 93 -17.05 -0.82 -0.63
C GLU A 93 -17.15 -2.35 -0.51
N PRO A 94 -17.42 -3.13 -1.57
CA PRO A 94 -17.46 -4.58 -1.45
C PRO A 94 -16.13 -5.21 -0.99
N ASP A 95 -14.99 -4.70 -1.47
CA ASP A 95 -13.68 -5.20 -1.08
C ASP A 95 -13.34 -4.75 0.35
N ALA A 96 -13.65 -3.50 0.69
CA ALA A 96 -13.46 -2.96 2.03
C ALA A 96 -14.23 -3.74 3.12
N GLN A 97 -15.45 -4.17 2.82
CA GLN A 97 -16.25 -5.02 3.73
C GLN A 97 -15.64 -6.41 3.93
N GLU A 98 -15.02 -7.00 2.90
CA GLU A 98 -14.27 -8.26 3.04
C GLU A 98 -13.10 -8.08 4.03
N ILE A 99 -12.32 -7.01 3.86
CA ILE A 99 -11.17 -6.73 4.74
C ILE A 99 -11.61 -6.44 6.16
N LYS A 100 -12.71 -5.67 6.34
CA LYS A 100 -13.32 -5.43 7.64
C LYS A 100 -13.62 -6.74 8.37
N ALA A 101 -14.28 -7.69 7.70
CA ALA A 101 -14.63 -8.98 8.31
C ALA A 101 -13.37 -9.72 8.79
N VAL A 102 -12.32 -9.77 7.97
CA VAL A 102 -11.04 -10.43 8.33
C VAL A 102 -10.35 -9.76 9.52
N ILE A 103 -10.43 -8.43 9.65
CA ILE A 103 -9.88 -7.69 10.79
C ILE A 103 -10.69 -7.96 12.06
N GLU A 104 -12.02 -7.94 11.98
CA GLU A 104 -12.88 -8.18 13.15
C GLU A 104 -12.73 -9.62 13.69
N GLU A 105 -12.42 -10.60 12.83
CA GLU A 105 -12.05 -11.97 13.24
C GLU A 105 -10.80 -12.03 14.14
N THR A 106 -9.90 -11.05 14.07
CA THR A 106 -8.73 -10.98 14.96
C THR A 106 -9.05 -10.36 16.33
N GLY A 107 -10.30 -9.94 16.55
CA GLY A 107 -10.73 -9.23 17.76
C GLY A 107 -10.33 -7.75 17.78
N ARG A 108 -9.84 -7.20 16.65
CA ARG A 108 -9.51 -5.78 16.50
C ARG A 108 -10.63 -5.00 15.83
N ARG A 109 -10.61 -3.68 15.98
CA ARG A 109 -11.60 -2.79 15.37
C ARG A 109 -11.20 -2.45 13.94
N ALA A 110 -12.17 -2.50 13.02
CA ALA A 110 -12.07 -2.02 11.65
C ALA A 110 -13.03 -0.85 11.43
N ILE A 111 -12.49 0.33 11.14
CA ILE A 111 -13.26 1.55 10.85
C ILE A 111 -13.20 1.82 9.35
N LEU A 112 -14.35 1.91 8.70
CA LEU A 112 -14.44 2.17 7.26
C LEU A 112 -14.70 3.66 7.00
N LEU A 113 -13.83 4.30 6.21
CA LEU A 113 -13.84 5.73 5.93
C LEU A 113 -13.79 5.98 4.40
N PRO A 114 -14.86 5.68 3.66
CA PRO A 114 -14.90 5.85 2.21
C PRO A 114 -14.89 7.34 1.83
N GLY A 115 -14.10 7.68 0.80
CA GLY A 115 -14.08 9.01 0.20
C GLY A 115 -12.83 9.25 -0.63
N ASP A 116 -12.81 10.39 -1.33
CA ASP A 116 -11.79 10.71 -2.30
C ASP A 116 -10.68 11.59 -1.70
N ILE A 117 -9.49 11.02 -1.52
CA ILE A 117 -8.34 11.73 -0.93
C ILE A 117 -7.75 12.82 -1.83
N SER A 118 -8.15 12.91 -3.09
CA SER A 118 -7.80 14.08 -3.91
C SER A 118 -8.61 15.32 -3.50
N ASP A 119 -9.76 15.14 -2.84
CA ASP A 119 -10.51 16.24 -2.26
C ASP A 119 -9.81 16.76 -1.00
N ARG A 120 -9.57 18.07 -1.00
CA ARG A 120 -8.87 18.74 0.10
C ARG A 120 -9.63 18.66 1.41
N GLY A 121 -10.96 18.82 1.39
CA GLY A 121 -11.78 18.80 2.59
C GLY A 121 -11.83 17.40 3.21
N PHE A 122 -11.93 16.38 2.36
CA PHE A 122 -11.95 14.99 2.77
C PHE A 122 -10.66 14.56 3.48
N CYS A 123 -9.48 15.01 3.04
CA CYS A 123 -8.22 14.67 3.72
C CYS A 123 -8.20 15.06 5.21
N GLU A 124 -8.74 16.22 5.56
CA GLU A 124 -8.80 16.70 6.95
C GLU A 124 -9.88 15.94 7.74
N GLN A 125 -11.05 15.74 7.13
CA GLN A 125 -12.14 14.96 7.71
C GLN A 125 -11.73 13.50 8.00
N LEU A 126 -11.04 12.87 7.06
CA LEU A 126 -10.56 11.49 7.16
C LEU A 126 -9.73 11.27 8.42
N VAL A 127 -8.79 12.18 8.69
CA VAL A 127 -7.93 12.08 9.88
C VAL A 127 -8.74 12.33 11.16
N ALA A 128 -9.64 13.31 11.15
CA ALA A 128 -10.50 13.60 12.30
C ALA A 128 -11.35 12.38 12.67
N ASP A 129 -12.01 11.77 11.69
CA ASP A 129 -12.85 10.58 11.88
C ASP A 129 -12.04 9.38 12.36
N ALA A 130 -10.84 9.16 11.80
CA ALA A 130 -9.95 8.08 12.23
C ALA A 130 -9.52 8.27 13.69
N VAL A 131 -9.13 9.50 14.08
CA VAL A 131 -8.73 9.82 15.46
C VAL A 131 -9.88 9.62 16.43
N GLU A 132 -11.08 10.11 16.09
CA GLU A 132 -12.27 9.96 16.94
C GLU A 132 -12.62 8.48 17.13
N GLN A 133 -12.76 7.73 16.05
CA GLN A 133 -13.27 6.35 16.10
C GLN A 133 -12.23 5.36 16.64
N LEU A 134 -10.94 5.58 16.40
CA LEU A 134 -9.87 4.79 17.00
C LEU A 134 -9.53 5.26 18.44
N GLY A 135 -9.95 6.46 18.83
CA GLY A 135 -9.60 7.09 20.10
C GLY A 135 -8.12 7.51 20.18
N GLY A 136 -7.52 7.89 19.04
CA GLY A 136 -6.11 8.26 18.88
C GLY A 136 -5.53 7.75 17.56
N LEU A 137 -4.33 8.22 17.20
CA LEU A 137 -3.64 7.83 15.97
C LEU A 137 -2.12 7.80 16.21
N ASP A 138 -1.47 6.67 15.93
CA ASP A 138 -0.03 6.49 16.12
C ASP A 138 0.66 5.76 14.95
N ALA A 139 -0.09 5.31 13.95
CA ALA A 139 0.42 4.78 12.70
C ALA A 139 -0.37 5.37 11.52
N LEU A 140 0.35 5.91 10.55
CA LEU A 140 -0.24 6.36 9.28
C LEU A 140 0.44 5.63 8.12
N VAL A 141 -0.36 4.99 7.27
CA VAL A 141 0.10 4.40 6.01
C VAL A 141 -0.54 5.11 4.84
N ASN A 142 0.27 5.89 4.11
CA ASN A 142 -0.15 6.49 2.86
C ASN A 142 0.13 5.50 1.72
N ASN A 143 -0.89 4.74 1.32
CA ASN A 143 -0.77 3.68 0.33
C ASN A 143 -1.61 3.90 -0.92
N ALA A 144 -2.76 4.57 -0.82
CA ALA A 144 -3.60 4.90 -1.98
C ALA A 144 -2.78 5.57 -3.10
N GLY A 145 -3.09 5.22 -4.34
CA GLY A 145 -2.40 5.75 -5.50
C GLY A 145 -3.21 5.61 -6.78
N ARG A 146 -3.01 6.57 -7.67
CA ARG A 146 -3.50 6.58 -9.05
C ARG A 146 -2.35 6.25 -9.98
N GLN A 147 -2.59 5.37 -10.96
CA GLN A 147 -1.63 4.98 -11.99
C GLN A 147 -2.40 4.71 -13.28
N ILE A 148 -2.15 5.49 -14.32
CA ILE A 148 -2.76 5.32 -15.65
C ILE A 148 -1.65 5.34 -16.70
N ALA A 149 -1.55 4.26 -17.46
CA ALA A 149 -0.58 4.07 -18.53
C ALA A 149 -0.94 4.90 -19.77
N ILE A 150 0.02 5.66 -20.29
CA ILE A 150 -0.11 6.43 -21.54
C ILE A 150 1.19 6.29 -22.34
N GLU A 151 1.10 5.80 -23.57
CA GLU A 151 2.27 5.49 -24.41
C GLU A 151 3.02 6.73 -24.93
N ASP A 152 2.29 7.76 -25.35
CA ASP A 152 2.87 8.99 -25.89
C ASP A 152 2.57 10.18 -24.97
N ILE A 153 3.60 10.98 -24.67
CA ILE A 153 3.46 12.21 -23.89
C ILE A 153 2.45 13.20 -24.51
N ALA A 154 2.26 13.16 -25.84
CA ALA A 154 1.26 13.97 -26.52
C ALA A 154 -0.19 13.66 -26.09
N ASP A 155 -0.44 12.43 -25.61
CA ASP A 155 -1.76 11.99 -25.13
C ASP A 155 -1.93 12.18 -23.61
N LEU A 156 -0.85 12.53 -22.89
CA LEU A 156 -0.90 12.80 -21.46
C LEU A 156 -1.55 14.17 -21.20
N SER A 157 -2.84 14.13 -20.87
CA SER A 157 -3.61 15.34 -20.57
C SER A 157 -3.19 16.03 -19.26
N ASP A 158 -3.38 17.36 -19.21
CA ASP A 158 -3.21 18.16 -17.98
C ASP A 158 -4.10 17.64 -16.83
N GLU A 159 -5.29 17.14 -17.16
CA GLU A 159 -6.22 16.57 -16.19
C GLU A 159 -5.65 15.31 -15.54
N GLN A 160 -5.16 14.36 -16.34
CA GLN A 160 -4.52 13.15 -15.82
C GLN A 160 -3.29 13.51 -14.97
N TRP A 161 -2.39 14.35 -15.51
CA TRP A 161 -1.20 14.79 -14.79
C TRP A 161 -1.55 15.37 -13.42
N THR A 162 -2.49 16.32 -13.39
CA THR A 162 -2.94 16.99 -12.17
C THR A 162 -3.58 15.99 -11.21
N ARG A 163 -4.45 15.12 -11.71
CA ARG A 163 -5.16 14.13 -10.89
C ARG A 163 -4.19 13.12 -10.25
N THR A 164 -3.18 12.67 -10.99
CA THR A 164 -2.14 11.77 -10.47
C THR A 164 -1.36 12.43 -9.33
N TYR A 165 -1.00 13.71 -9.45
CA TYR A 165 -0.35 14.46 -8.37
C TYR A 165 -1.28 14.76 -7.18
N GLU A 166 -2.54 15.10 -7.43
CA GLU A 166 -3.52 15.34 -6.36
C GLU A 166 -3.66 14.11 -5.46
N THR A 167 -3.81 12.92 -6.05
CA THR A 167 -3.91 11.66 -5.30
C THR A 167 -2.57 11.24 -4.69
N ASN A 168 -1.46 11.28 -5.43
CA ASN A 168 -0.24 10.58 -5.03
C ASN A 168 0.70 11.42 -4.16
N ILE A 169 0.64 12.76 -4.21
CA ILE A 169 1.54 13.61 -3.42
C ILE A 169 0.79 14.66 -2.59
N HIS A 170 -0.23 15.32 -3.15
CA HIS A 170 -0.93 16.34 -2.39
C HIS A 170 -1.80 15.75 -1.28
N ALA A 171 -2.49 14.63 -1.54
CA ALA A 171 -3.20 13.89 -0.50
C ALA A 171 -2.26 13.47 0.64
N ILE A 172 -1.10 12.88 0.33
CA ILE A 172 -0.08 12.49 1.32
C ILE A 172 0.31 13.68 2.20
N TYR A 173 0.64 14.81 1.58
CA TYR A 173 0.98 16.03 2.32
C TYR A 173 -0.17 16.48 3.24
N ARG A 174 -1.42 16.53 2.73
CA ARG A 174 -2.59 17.02 3.48
C ARG A 174 -2.95 16.10 4.65
N ILE A 175 -3.06 14.80 4.38
CA ILE A 175 -3.35 13.77 5.38
C ILE A 175 -2.26 13.76 6.44
N THR A 176 -0.99 13.75 6.05
CA THR A 176 0.11 13.79 7.01
C THR A 176 0.11 15.08 7.83
N ARG A 177 -0.13 16.25 7.24
CA ARG A 177 -0.21 17.52 7.96
C ARG A 177 -1.30 17.50 9.05
N ALA A 178 -2.45 16.91 8.75
CA ALA A 178 -3.53 16.73 9.73
C ALA A 178 -3.14 15.70 10.80
N ALA A 179 -2.64 14.53 10.39
CA ALA A 179 -2.31 13.42 11.28
C ALA A 179 -1.25 13.77 12.34
N VAL A 180 -0.19 14.49 11.97
CA VAL A 180 0.93 14.81 12.89
C VAL A 180 0.50 15.66 14.10
N GLN A 181 -0.69 16.25 14.08
CA GLN A 181 -1.25 16.97 15.24
C GLN A 181 -1.74 16.00 16.35
N HIS A 182 -1.98 14.73 16.00
CA HIS A 182 -2.53 13.70 16.88
C HIS A 182 -1.55 12.57 17.21
N MET A 183 -0.37 12.57 16.58
CA MET A 183 0.62 11.50 16.68
C MET A 183 1.63 11.76 17.82
N PRO A 184 1.60 11.00 18.93
CA PRO A 184 2.57 11.15 20.02
C PRO A 184 3.98 10.66 19.63
N PRO A 185 5.02 10.98 20.42
CA PRO A 185 6.33 10.34 20.28
C PRO A 185 6.21 8.80 20.30
N GLY A 186 6.97 8.14 19.42
CA GLY A 186 6.85 6.71 19.14
C GLY A 186 5.97 6.37 17.94
N SER A 187 5.24 7.35 17.39
CA SER A 187 4.42 7.15 16.18
C SER A 187 5.27 6.99 14.92
N THR A 188 4.62 6.50 13.85
CA THR A 188 5.29 6.24 12.57
C THR A 188 4.40 6.57 11.37
N ILE A 189 5.03 7.00 10.28
CA ILE A 189 4.41 7.19 8.97
C ILE A 189 5.14 6.31 7.97
N VAL A 190 4.39 5.52 7.19
CA VAL A 190 4.94 4.70 6.11
C VAL A 190 4.27 5.09 4.81
N ASN A 191 5.05 5.56 3.84
CA ASN A 191 4.54 5.95 2.52
C ASN A 191 4.84 4.86 1.49
N THR A 192 3.90 4.63 0.58
CA THR A 192 4.08 3.64 -0.49
C THR A 192 4.58 4.33 -1.76
N THR A 193 5.85 4.12 -2.05
CA THR A 193 6.46 4.55 -3.31
C THR A 193 6.37 3.42 -4.36
N SER A 194 7.35 3.28 -5.25
CA SER A 194 7.44 2.22 -6.24
C SER A 194 8.88 2.10 -6.76
N ILE A 195 9.24 0.95 -7.32
CA ILE A 195 10.42 0.80 -8.17
C ILE A 195 10.45 1.82 -9.33
N GLN A 196 9.28 2.32 -9.77
CA GLN A 196 9.14 3.37 -10.78
C GLN A 196 9.82 4.70 -10.39
N ALA A 197 10.07 4.93 -9.09
CA ALA A 197 10.86 6.07 -8.64
C ALA A 197 12.33 6.02 -9.08
N TYR A 198 12.83 4.82 -9.40
CA TYR A 198 14.24 4.55 -9.73
C TYR A 198 14.41 4.00 -11.15
N LYS A 199 13.44 3.24 -11.63
CA LYS A 199 13.38 2.65 -12.97
C LYS A 199 12.05 3.07 -13.64
N PRO A 200 11.93 4.33 -14.07
CA PRO A 200 10.70 4.83 -14.69
C PRO A 200 10.46 4.15 -16.03
N SER A 201 9.26 3.63 -16.24
CA SER A 201 8.75 3.16 -17.52
C SER A 201 8.29 4.34 -18.37
N THR A 202 8.48 4.26 -19.68
CA THR A 202 8.10 5.33 -20.62
C THR A 202 6.62 5.65 -20.59
N HIS A 203 5.77 4.65 -20.35
CA HIS A 203 4.33 4.78 -20.34
C HIS A 203 3.72 5.25 -19.00
N LEU A 204 4.54 5.59 -18.00
CA LEU A 204 4.10 5.93 -16.63
C LEU A 204 4.76 7.22 -16.11
N LEU A 205 4.92 8.23 -16.97
CA LEU A 205 5.70 9.44 -16.66
C LEU A 205 5.19 10.20 -15.43
N ASP A 206 3.90 10.53 -15.39
CA ASP A 206 3.26 11.21 -14.26
C ASP A 206 3.34 10.36 -12.99
N TYR A 207 2.98 9.08 -13.06
CA TYR A 207 3.06 8.15 -11.94
C TYR A 207 4.48 8.04 -11.37
N ALA A 208 5.47 7.73 -12.20
CA ALA A 208 6.86 7.56 -11.78
C ALA A 208 7.41 8.84 -11.13
N SER A 209 7.07 10.01 -11.68
CA SER A 209 7.44 11.30 -11.10
C SER A 209 6.86 11.50 -9.69
N THR A 210 5.60 11.12 -9.45
CA THR A 210 5.00 11.16 -8.11
C THR A 210 5.68 10.19 -7.15
N LYS A 211 6.07 8.99 -7.60
CA LYS A 211 6.77 8.01 -6.73
C LYS A 211 8.18 8.47 -6.35
N ALA A 212 8.89 9.12 -7.27
CA ALA A 212 10.15 9.80 -6.93
C ALA A 212 9.94 10.95 -5.92
N ALA A 213 8.87 11.73 -6.09
CA ALA A 213 8.50 12.79 -5.14
C ALA A 213 8.18 12.22 -3.74
N ILE A 214 7.45 11.11 -3.65
CA ILE A 214 7.13 10.42 -2.39
C ILE A 214 8.41 9.97 -1.66
N ASN A 215 9.39 9.42 -2.38
CA ASN A 215 10.66 9.02 -1.79
C ASN A 215 11.40 10.20 -1.16
N ASN A 216 11.54 11.29 -1.92
CA ASN A 216 12.24 12.46 -1.42
C ASN A 216 11.46 13.15 -0.29
N PHE A 217 10.13 13.22 -0.41
CA PHE A 217 9.25 13.74 0.64
C PHE A 217 9.40 12.96 1.95
N SER A 218 9.43 11.63 1.88
CA SER A 218 9.58 10.76 3.06
C SER A 218 10.92 10.98 3.78
N LYS A 219 12.01 11.16 3.03
CA LYS A 219 13.34 11.49 3.57
C LYS A 219 13.36 12.83 4.30
N GLY A 220 12.84 13.88 3.65
CA GLY A 220 12.79 15.21 4.24
C GLY A 220 11.87 15.27 5.47
N LEU A 221 10.69 14.65 5.37
CA LEU A 221 9.73 14.61 6.47
C LEU A 221 10.25 13.81 7.66
N GLY A 222 10.95 12.69 7.42
CA GLY A 222 11.58 11.90 8.47
C GLY A 222 12.56 12.71 9.31
N GLN A 223 13.41 13.51 8.66
CA GLN A 223 14.32 14.43 9.35
C GLN A 223 13.55 15.51 10.13
N ALA A 224 12.51 16.09 9.54
CA ALA A 224 11.71 17.14 10.16
C ALA A 224 10.93 16.67 11.40
N LEU A 225 10.51 15.41 11.43
CA LEU A 225 9.71 14.84 12.52
C LEU A 225 10.53 14.03 13.54
N ALA A 226 11.79 13.68 13.23
CA ALA A 226 12.65 12.94 14.15
C ALA A 226 12.80 13.60 15.53
N PRO A 227 12.98 14.95 15.68
CA PRO A 227 13.01 15.59 16.99
C PRO A 227 11.72 15.46 17.80
N LYS A 228 10.60 15.16 17.15
CA LYS A 228 9.30 14.89 17.80
C LYS A 228 9.12 13.41 18.16
N GLY A 229 10.10 12.56 17.87
CA GLY A 229 10.03 11.12 18.09
C GLY A 229 9.09 10.40 17.12
N ILE A 230 8.80 10.98 15.94
CA ILE A 230 7.97 10.34 14.91
C ILE A 230 8.89 9.91 13.76
N ARG A 231 8.80 8.63 13.39
CA ARG A 231 9.57 8.07 12.27
C ARG A 231 8.78 8.19 10.98
N VAL A 232 9.48 8.42 9.87
CA VAL A 232 8.87 8.40 8.53
C VAL A 232 9.76 7.57 7.63
N ASN A 233 9.19 6.57 6.98
CA ASN A 233 9.89 5.70 6.03
C ASN A 233 9.00 5.44 4.81
N ALA A 234 9.57 4.78 3.80
CA ALA A 234 8.84 4.36 2.62
C ALA A 234 9.04 2.88 2.33
N VAL A 235 8.08 2.28 1.63
CA VAL A 235 8.21 0.95 1.02
C VAL A 235 8.13 1.13 -0.49
N ALA A 236 9.04 0.48 -1.22
CA ALA A 236 9.10 0.46 -2.68
C ALA A 236 8.77 -0.93 -3.23
N PRO A 237 7.50 -1.18 -3.57
CA PRO A 237 7.10 -2.38 -4.26
C PRO A 237 7.69 -2.46 -5.67
N GLY A 238 8.00 -3.68 -6.11
CA GLY A 238 8.17 -4.01 -7.53
C GLY A 238 6.81 -4.32 -8.20
N PRO A 239 6.77 -5.27 -9.15
CA PRO A 239 5.52 -5.68 -9.79
C PRO A 239 4.69 -6.56 -8.83
N ILE A 240 3.64 -5.99 -8.24
CA ILE A 240 2.71 -6.67 -7.34
C ILE A 240 1.35 -6.83 -8.01
N TRP A 241 0.81 -8.04 -8.01
CA TRP A 241 -0.49 -8.32 -8.60
C TRP A 241 -1.60 -7.65 -7.77
N THR A 242 -2.29 -6.66 -8.34
CA THR A 242 -3.27 -5.79 -7.67
C THR A 242 -4.29 -5.24 -8.68
N PRO A 243 -5.46 -4.73 -8.23
CA PRO A 243 -6.47 -4.13 -9.11
C PRO A 243 -5.94 -2.93 -9.92
N LEU A 244 -4.97 -2.21 -9.36
CA LEU A 244 -4.32 -1.07 -10.00
C LEU A 244 -3.71 -1.45 -11.36
N GLN A 245 -3.21 -2.68 -11.53
CA GLN A 245 -2.57 -3.08 -12.80
C GLN A 245 -3.59 -3.31 -13.92
N VAL A 246 -4.81 -3.73 -13.60
CA VAL A 246 -5.87 -4.05 -14.59
C VAL A 246 -6.86 -2.89 -14.80
N SER A 247 -6.72 -1.82 -14.02
CA SER A 247 -7.48 -0.58 -14.14
C SER A 247 -6.64 0.52 -14.80
N ASP A 248 -6.11 0.16 -15.97
CA ASP A 248 -5.26 1.00 -16.82
C ASP A 248 -3.86 1.32 -16.24
N GLY A 249 -3.44 0.71 -15.12
CA GLY A 249 -2.06 0.83 -14.64
C GLY A 249 -1.01 0.13 -15.52
N GLN A 250 -1.42 -0.85 -16.33
CA GLN A 250 -0.58 -1.47 -17.38
C GLN A 250 -1.38 -1.62 -18.67
N PRO A 251 -0.70 -1.62 -19.84
CA PRO A 251 -1.29 -2.13 -21.08
C PRO A 251 -1.80 -3.56 -20.89
N LYS A 252 -2.96 -3.89 -21.46
CA LYS A 252 -3.67 -5.15 -21.21
C LYS A 252 -2.85 -6.33 -21.72
N GLU A 253 -2.20 -6.15 -22.86
CA GLU A 253 -1.28 -7.07 -23.53
C GLU A 253 -0.01 -7.36 -22.72
N ALA A 254 0.35 -6.49 -21.76
CA ALA A 254 1.50 -6.69 -20.89
C ALA A 254 1.18 -7.55 -19.65
N LEU A 255 -0.09 -7.72 -19.31
CA LEU A 255 -0.53 -8.46 -18.11
C LEU A 255 -0.06 -9.92 -18.07
N PRO A 256 -0.06 -10.70 -19.17
CA PRO A 256 0.41 -12.09 -19.16
C PRO A 256 1.87 -12.26 -18.76
N GLU A 257 2.71 -11.25 -19.00
CA GLU A 257 4.15 -11.25 -18.69
C GLU A 257 4.49 -10.47 -17.40
N PHE A 258 3.48 -9.94 -16.70
CA PHE A 258 3.66 -9.07 -15.55
C PHE A 258 4.55 -9.71 -14.45
N GLY A 259 5.68 -9.07 -14.18
CA GLY A 259 6.63 -9.43 -13.12
C GLY A 259 7.53 -10.65 -13.40
N LYS A 260 7.40 -11.30 -14.56
CA LYS A 260 8.27 -12.43 -14.95
C LYS A 260 9.72 -12.02 -15.20
N ASP A 261 9.97 -10.74 -15.45
CA ASP A 261 11.29 -10.15 -15.68
C ASP A 261 12.09 -9.88 -14.40
N THR A 262 11.47 -10.04 -13.22
CA THR A 262 12.17 -9.94 -11.94
C THR A 262 13.14 -11.11 -11.75
N PRO A 263 14.22 -10.95 -10.95
CA PRO A 263 15.10 -12.07 -10.62
C PRO A 263 14.42 -13.28 -9.95
N LEU A 264 13.29 -13.08 -9.25
CA LEU A 264 12.47 -14.19 -8.74
C LEU A 264 11.57 -14.86 -9.82
N GLY A 265 11.47 -14.30 -11.02
CA GLY A 265 10.73 -14.87 -12.16
C GLY A 265 9.20 -14.79 -12.04
N ARG A 266 8.67 -14.00 -11.10
CA ARG A 266 7.23 -13.84 -10.87
C ARG A 266 6.89 -12.47 -10.29
N ALA A 267 5.65 -12.04 -10.50
CA ALA A 267 5.06 -10.97 -9.71
C ALA A 267 4.98 -11.34 -8.23
N GLY A 268 5.09 -10.34 -7.36
CA GLY A 268 4.80 -10.47 -5.95
C GLY A 268 3.30 -10.50 -5.67
N GLN A 269 2.92 -11.11 -4.54
CA GLN A 269 1.57 -11.00 -3.99
C GLN A 269 1.51 -9.91 -2.92
N PRO A 270 0.36 -9.24 -2.70
CA PRO A 270 0.22 -8.21 -1.68
C PRO A 270 0.68 -8.64 -0.27
N THR A 271 0.39 -9.88 0.14
CA THR A 271 0.83 -10.43 1.44
C THR A 271 2.36 -10.38 1.65
N GLU A 272 3.16 -10.38 0.58
CA GLU A 272 4.62 -10.31 0.67
C GLU A 272 5.13 -8.93 1.07
N LEU A 273 4.28 -7.89 0.98
CA LEU A 273 4.60 -6.52 1.38
C LEU A 273 4.35 -6.32 2.88
N ALA A 274 3.34 -6.98 3.44
CA ALA A 274 2.88 -6.76 4.80
C ALA A 274 4.00 -6.80 5.86
N PRO A 275 4.96 -7.76 5.86
CA PRO A 275 6.04 -7.79 6.84
C PRO A 275 6.91 -6.53 6.87
N ALA A 276 7.12 -5.88 5.71
CA ALA A 276 7.89 -4.64 5.60
C ALA A 276 7.18 -3.48 6.32
N TYR A 277 5.86 -3.35 6.13
CA TYR A 277 5.06 -2.33 6.81
C TYR A 277 4.97 -2.60 8.30
N VAL A 278 4.83 -3.86 8.74
CA VAL A 278 4.82 -4.21 10.17
C VAL A 278 6.18 -3.87 10.81
N PHE A 279 7.30 -4.23 10.18
CA PHE A 279 8.65 -3.86 10.65
C PHE A 279 8.80 -2.35 10.80
N LEU A 280 8.47 -1.59 9.74
CA LEU A 280 8.60 -0.12 9.75
C LEU A 280 7.63 0.54 10.73
N THR A 281 6.52 -0.12 11.06
CA THR A 281 5.53 0.41 11.99
C THR A 281 5.87 0.08 13.44
N SER A 282 6.42 -1.09 13.73
CA SER A 282 6.71 -1.53 15.09
C SER A 282 7.90 -0.79 15.72
N PRO A 283 8.07 -0.86 17.05
CA PRO A 283 9.22 -0.27 17.74
C PRO A 283 10.58 -0.90 17.39
N GLU A 284 10.59 -2.06 16.71
CA GLU A 284 11.83 -2.77 16.36
C GLU A 284 12.66 -2.00 15.31
N SER A 285 12.04 -1.07 14.58
CA SER A 285 12.69 -0.18 13.62
C SER A 285 12.98 1.22 14.20
N SER A 286 13.26 1.30 15.51
CA SER A 286 13.46 2.56 16.25
C SER A 286 14.57 3.47 15.70
N TYR A 287 15.57 2.91 15.01
CA TYR A 287 16.68 3.65 14.39
C TYR A 287 16.58 3.73 12.86
N VAL A 288 15.40 3.46 12.29
CA VAL A 288 15.13 3.51 10.84
C VAL A 288 14.24 4.71 10.56
N ILE A 289 14.82 5.75 9.93
CA ILE A 289 14.14 7.02 9.61
C ILE A 289 14.64 7.51 8.25
N GLY A 290 13.71 7.90 7.38
CA GLY A 290 14.00 8.39 6.03
C GLY A 290 14.38 7.28 5.05
N GLU A 291 14.27 6.02 5.44
CA GLU A 291 14.69 4.89 4.62
C GLU A 291 13.60 4.45 3.66
N THR A 292 14.03 3.82 2.56
CA THR A 292 13.14 3.19 1.58
C THR A 292 13.42 1.69 1.53
N LEU A 293 12.48 0.89 2.01
CA LEU A 293 12.59 -0.57 2.00
C LEU A 293 12.06 -1.14 0.67
N ASN A 294 12.94 -1.76 -0.12
CA ASN A 294 12.59 -2.33 -1.42
C ASN A 294 12.02 -3.74 -1.28
N VAL A 295 10.83 -3.99 -1.83
CA VAL A 295 10.18 -5.30 -1.90
C VAL A 295 9.81 -5.57 -3.35
N ASN A 296 10.80 -5.94 -4.15
CA ASN A 296 10.74 -5.82 -5.62
C ASN A 296 11.23 -7.06 -6.40
N GLY A 297 11.28 -8.21 -5.75
CA GLY A 297 11.68 -9.47 -6.40
C GLY A 297 13.16 -9.55 -6.81
N GLY A 298 14.02 -8.70 -6.23
CA GLY A 298 15.47 -8.70 -6.48
C GLY A 298 15.92 -7.72 -7.55
N THR A 299 15.02 -6.89 -8.08
CA THR A 299 15.37 -5.85 -9.06
C THR A 299 16.33 -4.84 -8.41
N PRO A 300 17.54 -4.61 -8.96
CA PRO A 300 18.46 -3.63 -8.40
C PRO A 300 17.86 -2.21 -8.41
N SER A 301 17.97 -1.50 -7.29
CA SER A 301 17.60 -0.10 -7.14
C SER A 301 18.69 0.65 -6.34
N PRO A 302 18.89 1.95 -6.58
CA PRO A 302 19.77 2.81 -5.78
C PRO A 302 19.38 2.88 -4.30
#